data_AF-A0A392TTE5-F1
#
_entry.id   AF-A0A392TTE5-F1
#
_cell.length_a   1.000
_cell.length_b   1.000
_cell.length_c   1.000
_cell.angle_alpha   90.00
_cell.angle_beta   90.00
_cell.angle_gamma   90.00
#
_symmetry.space_group_name_H-M   'P 1'
#
loop_
_entity.id
_entity.type
_entity.pdbx_description
1 polymer ?
#
loop_
_entity_poly.entity_id
_entity_poly.type
_entity_poly.pdbx_seq_one_letter_code
_entity_poly.pdbx_strand_id
1 'polypeptide(L)' 'MIGVEKFLVDLKSYSTSFMTFGDGAKGEIKGVGKLVNSGLPKLDNVLLVKGLTANLISISQLCDQ' A
#
# COMPACT_ATOMS: atom_id res chain seq x y z
N MET A 1 8.61 -6.47 -0.43
CA MET A 1 9.01 -5.71 -1.65
C MET A 1 8.35 -4.34 -1.56
N ILE A 2 9.12 -3.26 -1.69
CA ILE A 2 8.58 -1.89 -1.73
C ILE A 2 8.67 -1.42 -3.18
N GLY A 3 7.54 -0.95 -3.73
CA GLY A 3 7.47 -0.47 -5.10
C GLY A 3 7.98 0.97 -5.25
N VAL A 4 8.25 1.37 -6.49
CA VAL A 4 8.55 2.78 -6.83
C VAL A 4 7.27 3.42 -7.37
N GLU A 5 6.87 4.56 -6.79
CA GLU A 5 5.63 5.30 -7.13
C GLU A 5 5.51 5.58 -8.64
N LYS A 6 6.62 5.88 -9.32
CA LYS A 6 6.66 6.21 -10.76
C LYS A 6 6.11 5.13 -11.69
N PHE A 7 5.97 3.89 -11.21
CA PHE A 7 5.43 2.79 -12.00
C PHE A 7 3.90 2.66 -11.88
N LEU A 8 3.28 3.46 -11.01
CA LEU A 8 1.83 3.54 -10.88
C LEU A 8 1.26 4.51 -11.91
N VAL A 9 0.23 4.05 -12.61
CA VAL A 9 -0.57 4.85 -13.55
C VAL A 9 -2.03 4.87 -13.11
N ASP A 10 -2.83 5.81 -13.64
CA ASP A 10 -4.25 5.99 -13.28
C ASP A 10 -4.47 6.12 -11.76
N LEU A 11 -3.59 6.89 -11.09
CA LEU A 11 -3.69 7.08 -9.64
C LEU A 11 -4.92 7.92 -9.31
N LYS A 12 -5.87 7.30 -8.62
CA LYS A 12 -7.08 7.94 -8.11
C LYS A 12 -6.89 8.21 -6.62
N SER A 13 -7.24 9.42 -6.19
CA SER A 13 -7.28 9.76 -4.77
C SER A 13 -8.21 8.79 -4.05
N TYR A 14 -7.71 8.15 -3.01
CA TYR A 14 -8.53 7.30 -2.16
C TYR A 14 -9.00 8.13 -0.98
N SER A 15 -10.28 8.03 -0.61
CA SER A 15 -10.83 8.75 0.55
C SER A 15 -9.94 8.44 1.76
N THR A 16 -9.38 9.48 2.38
CA THR A 16 -8.38 9.43 3.46
C THR A 16 -8.67 8.31 4.45
N SER A 17 -8.02 7.17 4.21
CA SER A 17 -8.13 5.96 5.00
C SER A 17 -6.73 5.61 5.46
N PHE A 18 -6.62 5.11 6.68
CA PHE A 18 -5.34 4.75 7.28
C PHE A 18 -5.15 3.24 7.25
N MET A 19 -3.94 2.81 6.97
CA MET A 19 -3.51 1.42 7.04
C MET A 19 -2.65 1.22 8.28
N THR A 20 -2.92 0.16 9.05
CA THR A 20 -2.11 -0.19 10.22
C THR A 20 -0.98 -1.13 9.81
N PHE A 21 0.24 -0.79 10.21
CA PHE A 21 1.43 -1.60 10.01
C PHE A 21 1.63 -2.58 11.18
N GLY A 22 2.49 -3.57 11.00
CA GLY A 22 2.75 -4.63 11.98
C GLY A 22 3.44 -4.13 13.27
N ASP A 23 3.95 -2.91 13.27
CA ASP A 23 4.45 -2.20 14.46
C ASP A 23 3.37 -1.35 15.16
N GLY A 24 2.13 -1.40 14.67
CA GLY A 24 0.99 -0.62 15.17
C GLY A 24 0.93 0.82 14.64
N ALA A 25 1.94 1.29 13.89
CA ALA A 25 1.91 2.60 13.28
C ALA A 25 0.88 2.67 12.15
N LYS A 26 0.38 3.87 11.85
CA LYS A 26 -0.61 4.11 10.80
C LYS A 26 0.00 4.85 9.63
N GLY A 27 -0.19 4.33 8.42
CA GLY A 27 0.16 4.98 7.16
C GLY A 27 -1.08 5.54 6.46
N GLU A 28 -0.94 6.72 5.88
CA GLU A 28 -2.00 7.34 5.08
C GLU A 28 -2.04 6.73 3.67
N ILE A 29 -3.20 6.25 3.24
CA ILE A 29 -3.41 5.83 1.85
C ILE A 29 -3.61 7.07 0.99
N LYS A 30 -2.66 7.35 0.09
CA LYS A 30 -2.72 8.49 -0.85
C LYS A 30 -3.63 8.22 -2.05
N GLY A 31 -3.69 6.97 -2.50
CA GLY A 31 -4.43 6.64 -3.70
C GLY A 31 -4.38 5.17 -4.08
N VAL A 32 -5.16 4.83 -5.09
CA VAL A 32 -5.16 3.52 -5.75
C VAL A 32 -4.85 3.71 -7.23
N GLY A 33 -3.99 2.87 -7.79
CA GLY A 33 -3.62 2.91 -9.20
C GLY A 33 -3.32 1.53 -9.75
N LYS A 34 -2.70 1.50 -10.93
CA LYS A 34 -2.32 0.27 -11.63
C LYS A 34 -0.81 0.24 -11.81
N LEU A 35 -0.19 -0.91 -11.53
CA LEU A 35 1.22 -1.13 -11.83
C LEU A 35 1.34 -1.60 -13.28
N VAL A 36 1.81 -0.70 -14.15
CA VAL A 36 2.02 -1.00 -15.57
C VAL A 36 3.45 -0.63 -15.92
N ASN A 37 4.36 -1.60 -15.83
CA ASN A 37 5.77 -1.43 -16.22
C ASN A 37 6.24 -2.63 -17.03
N SER A 38 7.03 -2.39 -18.08
CA SER A 38 7.67 -3.46 -18.85
C SER A 38 8.62 -4.24 -17.94
N GLY A 39 8.44 -5.57 -17.88
CA GLY A 39 9.21 -6.46 -17.02
C GLY A 39 8.67 -6.67 -15.60
N LEU A 40 7.57 -6.03 -15.22
CA LEU A 40 6.84 -6.33 -13.97
C LEU A 40 5.47 -6.96 -14.28
N PRO A 41 4.92 -7.79 -13.37
CA PRO A 41 3.54 -8.24 -13.49
C PRO A 41 2.60 -7.03 -13.46
N LYS A 42 1.59 -7.06 -14.34
CA LYS A 42 0.54 -6.06 -14.35
C LYS A 42 -0.35 -6.31 -13.14
N LEU A 43 -0.47 -5.31 -12.26
CA LEU A 43 -1.30 -5.38 -11.07
C LEU A 43 -2.31 -4.23 -11.11
N ASP A 44 -3.58 -4.57 -10.95
CA ASP A 44 -4.64 -3.60 -10.70
C ASP A 44 -4.83 -3.41 -9.17
N ASN A 45 -5.47 -2.30 -8.78
CA ASN A 45 -5.82 -1.98 -7.39
C ASN A 45 -4.62 -1.88 -6.44
N VAL A 46 -3.51 -1.30 -6.91
CA VAL A 46 -2.31 -1.10 -6.10
C VAL A 46 -2.44 0.17 -5.27
N LEU A 47 -2.33 0.04 -3.94
CA LEU A 47 -2.43 1.14 -2.99
C LEU A 47 -1.08 1.85 -2.83
N LEU A 48 -1.09 3.18 -2.97
CA LEU A 48 0.03 4.04 -2.61
C LEU A 48 -0.17 4.52 -1.17
N VAL A 49 0.73 4.12 -0.27
CA VAL A 49 0.66 4.43 1.16
C VAL A 49 1.89 5.22 1.59
N LYS A 50 1.69 6.28 2.37
CA LYS A 50 2.77 7.05 2.97
C LYS A 50 3.32 6.33 4.20
N GLY A 51 4.65 6.28 4.32
CA GLY A 51 5.30 5.77 5.52
C GLY A 51 5.32 4.25 5.65
N LEU A 52 5.24 3.50 4.53
CA LEU A 52 5.44 2.05 4.55
C LEU A 52 6.91 1.71 4.90
N THR A 53 7.21 1.65 6.19
CA THR A 53 8.54 1.32 6.74
C THR A 53 8.58 -0.05 7.40
N ALA A 54 7.40 -0.59 7.74
CA ALA A 54 7.23 -1.92 8.33
C ALA A 54 6.29 -2.77 7.45
N ASN A 55 6.19 -4.06 7.79
CA ASN A 55 5.22 -4.95 7.15
C ASN A 55 3.79 -4.56 7.54
N LEU A 56 2.80 -5.08 6.83
CA LEU A 56 1.40 -4.92 7.23
C LEU A 56 1.11 -5.74 8.49
N ILE A 57 0.12 -5.30 9.27
CA ILE A 57 -0.39 -6.10 10.38
C ILE A 57 -1.01 -7.39 9.82
N SER A 58 -0.60 -8.53 10.37
CA SER A 58 -1.21 -9.82 10.05
C SER A 58 -2.46 -10.06 10.91
N ILE A 59 -3.38 -10.89 10.43
CA ILE A 59 -4.60 -11.23 11.17
C ILE A 59 -4.25 -11.92 12.50
N SER A 60 -3.24 -12.79 12.53
CA SER A 60 -2.77 -13.41 13.77
C SER A 60 -2.27 -12.37 14.78
N GLN A 61 -1.51 -11.37 14.34
CA GLN A 61 -1.07 -10.27 15.22
C GLN A 61 -2.23 -9.40 15.71
N LEU A 62 -3.29 -9.28 14.93
CA LEU A 62 -4.50 -8.56 15.35
C LEU A 62 -5.31 -9.36 16.38
N CYS A 63 -5.30 -10.70 16.29
CA CYS A 63 -6.00 -11.59 17.21
C CYS A 63 -5.25 -11.86 18.52
N ASP A 64 -3.93 -11.68 18.54
CA ASP A 64 -3.10 -11.80 19.75
C ASP A 64 -3.15 -10.55 20.65
N GLN A 65 -3.91 -9.52 20.26
CA GLN A 65 -4.13 -8.28 21.00
C GLN A 65 -5.46 -8.31 21.76
#